data_AF-A0A9P3CR50-F1
#
_entry.id   AF-A0A9P3CR50-F1
#
_cell.length_a   1.000
_cell.length_b   1.000
_cell.length_c   1.000
_cell.angle_alpha   90.00
_cell.angle_beta   90.00
_cell.angle_gamma   90.00
#
_symmetry.space_group_name_H-M   'P 1'
#
loop_
_entity.id
_entity.type
_entity.pdbx_description
1 polymer ?
#
loop_
_entity_poly.entity_id
_entity_poly.type
_entity_poly.pdbx_seq_one_letter_code
_entity_poly.pdbx_strand_id
1 'polypeptide(L)'
;MASNGTSVSPFRSQKNAAMAVNDTPANGHAEPSTITAASKTNTTKITSQNDPQSSFAVKVGLAQMLKGGVIMDVVNAEQARIAEEAGACAVMALERVPADIRKDGGVARMSDPQMIKDIMNAVTIPVMAKARIGHFVECQILQAIGVDYIDESEVLTPADPVNHIDKSVYNVPFVCGCRNLGEALRRISEGAAMIRTKGEAGTGDVVEAVRHMSTVNAEIAKASSASDADLRMMARELECDYNLLKQTAQLKRLPVVNFAAGGIATPADAALMMQMGCDGVFVGSGIFKSGDAAKRAKAIVQATTHYNDPKVLAEVSSGLGEAMVGINCDKLPETQKLATRGW
;
A
#
# COMPACT_ATOMS: atom_id res chain seq x y z
N MET A 1 26.59 32.27 3.93
CA MET A 1 26.74 31.07 4.78
C MET A 1 25.56 31.03 5.73
N ALA A 2 24.54 30.23 5.41
CA ALA A 2 23.45 29.90 6.32
C ALA A 2 23.25 28.39 6.17
N SER A 3 23.48 27.68 7.28
CA SER A 3 23.47 26.23 7.38
C SER A 3 22.07 25.66 7.21
N ASN A 4 21.89 24.81 6.20
CA ASN A 4 20.72 23.96 6.05
C ASN A 4 20.69 22.93 7.20
N GLY A 5 19.80 23.14 8.16
CA GLY A 5 19.40 22.10 9.10
C GLY A 5 18.49 21.11 8.38
N THR A 6 18.95 19.88 8.22
CA THR A 6 18.20 18.74 7.69
C THR A 6 17.05 18.43 8.67
N SER A 7 15.85 18.95 8.40
CA SER A 7 14.66 18.60 9.19
C SER A 7 14.15 17.23 8.75
N VAL A 8 14.36 16.23 9.60
CA VAL A 8 13.73 14.91 9.48
C VAL A 8 12.20 15.07 9.59
N SER A 9 11.44 14.36 8.76
CA SER A 9 9.98 14.44 8.76
C SER A 9 9.38 14.11 10.14
N PRO A 10 8.24 14.72 10.53
CA PRO A 10 7.56 14.44 11.81
C PRO A 10 7.25 12.96 12.03
N PHE A 11 7.12 12.20 10.93
CA PHE A 11 6.88 10.76 10.92
C PHE A 11 8.03 9.95 11.52
N ARG A 12 9.28 10.28 11.15
CA ARG A 12 10.48 9.56 11.63
C ARG A 12 10.91 10.03 13.02
N SER A 13 10.63 11.30 13.38
CA SER A 13 10.96 11.83 14.71
C SER A 13 10.09 11.25 15.82
N GLN A 14 8.78 11.02 15.57
CA GLN A 14 7.89 10.34 16.50
C GLN A 14 8.31 8.88 16.74
N LYS A 15 8.87 8.21 15.73
CA LYS A 15 9.41 6.85 15.82
C LYS A 15 10.68 6.80 16.70
N ASN A 16 11.61 7.74 16.53
CA ASN A 16 12.86 7.80 17.30
C ASN A 16 12.65 8.23 18.77
N ALA A 17 11.67 9.08 19.06
CA ALA A 17 11.37 9.51 20.42
C ALA A 17 10.88 8.36 21.32
N ALA A 18 10.26 7.32 20.73
CA ALA A 18 9.86 6.12 21.45
C ALA A 18 11.04 5.17 21.77
N MET A 19 12.16 5.25 21.02
CA MET A 19 13.31 4.33 21.18
C MET A 19 14.41 4.89 22.11
N ALA A 20 14.46 6.19 22.38
CA ALA A 20 15.58 6.83 23.09
C ALA A 20 15.50 6.76 24.63
N VAL A 21 14.51 6.08 25.20
CA VAL A 21 14.35 5.92 26.65
C VAL A 21 14.71 4.50 27.04
N ASN A 22 16.00 4.15 27.03
CA ASN A 22 16.61 3.11 27.87
C ASN A 22 18.06 2.85 27.41
N ASP A 23 19.00 3.57 28.01
CA ASP A 23 20.40 3.15 28.02
C ASP A 23 20.98 3.34 29.42
N THR A 24 21.32 2.23 30.08
CA THR A 24 22.27 2.17 31.20
C THR A 24 22.93 0.78 31.21
N PRO A 25 24.26 0.67 31.45
CA PRO A 25 25.03 -0.47 30.95
C PRO A 25 25.25 -1.61 31.96
N ALA A 26 25.74 -2.71 31.40
CA ALA A 26 25.89 -4.08 31.90
C ALA A 26 26.96 -4.35 32.99
N ASN A 27 26.86 -5.55 33.60
CA ASN A 27 27.92 -6.38 34.22
C ASN A 27 27.30 -7.77 34.56
N GLY A 28 27.89 -8.96 34.46
CA GLY A 28 29.20 -9.49 34.05
C GLY A 28 29.25 -11.04 34.29
N HIS A 29 30.17 -11.75 33.59
CA HIS A 29 30.84 -13.07 33.83
C HIS A 29 30.00 -14.37 34.08
N ALA A 30 30.05 -15.41 33.20
CA ALA A 30 31.02 -16.55 33.05
C ALA A 30 30.88 -17.62 34.17
N GLU A 31 30.77 -18.96 34.03
CA GLU A 31 31.24 -19.99 33.06
C GLU A 31 30.50 -21.37 33.31
N PRO A 32 30.82 -22.54 32.67
CA PRO A 32 29.83 -23.57 32.26
C PRO A 32 29.94 -24.94 32.97
N SER A 33 28.90 -25.79 32.85
CA SER A 33 29.04 -27.24 33.08
C SER A 33 27.98 -28.12 32.40
N THR A 34 28.48 -28.99 31.52
CA THR A 34 28.10 -30.41 31.26
C THR A 34 26.73 -30.83 30.72
N ILE A 35 26.85 -31.79 29.79
CA ILE A 35 25.87 -32.39 28.88
C ILE A 35 25.24 -33.64 29.52
N THR A 36 23.91 -33.78 29.46
CA THR A 36 23.24 -35.09 29.36
C THR A 36 21.89 -34.97 28.66
N ALA A 37 21.66 -35.86 27.71
CA ALA A 37 20.55 -35.86 26.76
C ALA A 37 19.25 -36.45 27.35
N ALA A 38 18.11 -35.84 27.00
CA ALA A 38 16.84 -36.54 26.76
C ALA A 38 15.89 -35.66 25.94
N SER A 39 15.52 -36.17 24.77
CA SER A 39 14.62 -35.58 23.78
C SER A 39 13.22 -35.28 24.34
N LYS A 40 12.85 -33.98 24.37
CA LYS A 40 11.48 -33.47 24.25
C LYS A 40 11.56 -32.13 23.52
N THR A 41 11.06 -32.08 22.30
CA THR A 41 10.92 -30.85 21.49
C THR A 41 9.92 -29.90 22.15
N ASN A 42 10.42 -29.09 23.07
CA ASN A 42 9.74 -27.88 23.52
C ASN A 42 10.06 -26.77 22.52
N THR A 43 9.03 -26.31 21.81
CA THR A 43 9.06 -25.11 20.99
C THR A 43 9.37 -23.91 21.88
N THR A 44 10.64 -23.56 22.00
CA THR A 44 11.10 -22.36 22.71
C THR A 44 10.51 -21.15 22.00
N LYS A 45 9.54 -20.49 22.65
CA LYS A 45 9.08 -19.16 22.26
C LYS A 45 10.33 -18.27 22.18
N ILE A 46 10.68 -17.83 20.97
CA ILE A 46 11.59 -16.70 20.79
C ILE A 46 10.82 -15.50 21.31
N THR A 47 11.06 -15.13 22.57
CA THR A 47 10.66 -13.86 23.15
C THR A 47 11.52 -12.77 22.51
N SER A 48 11.05 -12.22 21.39
CA SER A 48 11.54 -10.93 20.90
C SER A 48 11.13 -9.85 21.91
N GLN A 49 12.06 -8.94 22.19
CA GLN A 49 11.84 -7.78 23.06
C GLN A 49 10.52 -7.08 22.74
N ASN A 50 9.71 -6.83 23.78
CA ASN A 50 8.38 -6.26 23.70
C ASN A 50 8.47 -4.75 23.38
N ASP A 51 8.52 -4.39 22.11
CA ASP A 51 7.97 -3.09 21.69
C ASP A 51 6.45 -3.12 21.94
N PRO A 52 5.84 -2.08 22.53
CA PRO A 52 4.39 -2.03 22.71
C PRO A 52 3.70 -2.15 21.35
N GLN A 53 2.84 -3.16 21.20
CA GLN A 53 2.15 -3.43 19.94
C GLN A 53 1.28 -2.22 19.55
N SER A 54 1.51 -1.67 18.36
CA SER A 54 0.75 -0.52 17.87
C SER A 54 -0.72 -0.89 17.69
N SER A 55 -1.61 -0.15 18.35
CA SER A 55 -3.05 -0.40 18.25
C SER A 55 -3.54 -0.20 16.81
N PHE A 56 -4.58 -0.93 16.41
CA PHE A 56 -5.18 -0.79 15.08
C PHE A 56 -5.62 0.66 14.80
N ALA A 57 -6.13 1.37 15.80
CA ALA A 57 -6.52 2.78 15.68
C ALA A 57 -5.33 3.69 15.31
N VAL A 58 -4.15 3.45 15.87
CA VAL A 58 -2.93 4.20 15.53
C VAL A 58 -2.54 3.94 14.08
N LYS A 59 -2.54 2.67 13.63
CA LYS A 59 -2.24 2.30 12.24
C LYS A 59 -3.19 2.96 11.24
N VAL A 60 -4.49 2.95 11.54
CA VAL A 60 -5.51 3.63 10.72
C VAL A 60 -5.29 5.15 10.73
N GLY A 61 -4.96 5.73 11.88
CA GLY A 61 -4.65 7.16 12.03
C GLY A 61 -3.46 7.61 11.18
N LEU A 62 -2.39 6.81 11.14
CA LEU A 62 -1.24 7.08 10.27
C LEU A 62 -1.66 7.14 8.80
N ALA A 63 -2.49 6.19 8.34
CA ALA A 63 -2.97 6.18 6.95
C ALA A 63 -3.83 7.41 6.59
N GLN A 64 -4.53 8.02 7.56
CA GLN A 64 -5.29 9.25 7.32
C GLN A 64 -4.40 10.42 6.86
N MET A 65 -3.12 10.43 7.25
CA MET A 65 -2.19 11.50 6.86
C MET A 65 -1.82 11.49 5.37
N LEU A 66 -2.13 10.41 4.66
CA LEU A 66 -1.83 10.25 3.24
C LEU A 66 -2.94 10.80 2.33
N LYS A 67 -4.12 11.10 2.88
CA LYS A 67 -5.31 11.50 2.13
C LYS A 67 -5.06 12.74 1.25
N GLY A 68 -5.68 12.73 0.06
CA GLY A 68 -5.51 13.76 -0.96
C GLY A 68 -4.18 13.67 -1.72
N GLY A 69 -3.31 12.71 -1.37
CA GLY A 69 -1.98 12.58 -1.95
C GLY A 69 -1.87 11.51 -3.04
N VAL A 70 -0.67 11.48 -3.63
CA VAL A 70 -0.23 10.49 -4.61
C VAL A 70 0.88 9.64 -4.01
N ILE A 71 0.77 8.32 -4.11
CA ILE A 71 1.83 7.38 -3.76
C ILE A 71 2.46 6.87 -5.04
N MET A 72 3.78 7.01 -5.17
CA MET A 72 4.49 6.70 -6.42
C MET A 72 5.33 5.43 -6.30
N ASP A 73 5.15 4.47 -7.21
CA ASP A 73 6.04 3.32 -7.32
C ASP A 73 7.42 3.77 -7.86
N VAL A 74 8.50 3.39 -7.19
CA VAL A 74 9.89 3.77 -7.54
C VAL A 74 10.84 2.58 -7.48
N VAL A 75 11.78 2.52 -8.42
CA VAL A 75 12.76 1.42 -8.52
C VAL A 75 14.18 1.78 -8.10
N ASN A 76 14.43 3.04 -7.72
CA ASN A 76 15.73 3.51 -7.24
C ASN A 76 15.60 4.84 -6.49
N ALA A 77 16.72 5.28 -5.88
CA ALA A 77 16.81 6.54 -5.15
C ALA A 77 16.54 7.79 -6.01
N GLU A 78 16.87 7.78 -7.30
CA GLU A 78 16.64 8.92 -8.19
C GLU A 78 15.14 9.12 -8.43
N GLN A 79 14.41 8.06 -8.75
CA GLN A 79 12.96 8.10 -8.89
C GLN A 79 12.26 8.51 -7.60
N ALA A 80 12.78 8.07 -6.45
CA ALA A 80 12.29 8.48 -5.14
C ALA A 80 12.40 10.01 -4.93
N ARG A 81 13.54 10.61 -5.29
CA ARG A 81 13.72 12.07 -5.22
C ARG A 81 12.78 12.80 -6.17
N ILE A 82 12.62 12.31 -7.40
CA ILE A 82 11.66 12.89 -8.37
C ILE A 82 10.23 12.87 -7.79
N ALA A 83 9.83 11.76 -7.17
CA ALA A 83 8.52 11.62 -6.56
C ALA A 83 8.33 12.61 -5.39
N GLU A 84 9.31 12.73 -4.49
CA GLU A 84 9.27 13.68 -3.37
C GLU A 84 9.23 15.14 -3.86
N GLU A 85 10.08 15.51 -4.82
CA GLU A 85 10.11 16.86 -5.41
C GLU A 85 8.81 17.20 -6.16
N ALA A 86 8.14 16.20 -6.74
CA ALA A 86 6.84 16.37 -7.38
C ALA A 86 5.69 16.57 -6.38
N GLY A 87 5.90 16.26 -5.09
CA GLY A 87 4.91 16.36 -4.03
C GLY A 87 4.14 15.06 -3.75
N ALA A 88 4.73 13.89 -4.04
CA ALA A 88 4.18 12.61 -3.59
C ALA A 88 4.05 12.59 -2.05
N CYS A 89 2.98 12.00 -1.52
CA CYS A 89 2.80 11.87 -0.07
C CYS A 89 3.55 10.68 0.51
N ALA A 90 3.92 9.69 -0.33
CA ALA A 90 4.80 8.57 -0.01
C ALA A 90 5.35 7.94 -1.30
N VAL A 91 6.35 7.08 -1.18
CA VAL A 91 6.85 6.23 -2.28
C VAL A 91 6.67 4.75 -1.98
N MET A 92 6.50 3.95 -3.01
CA MET A 92 6.38 2.49 -2.94
C MET A 92 7.60 1.85 -3.62
N ALA A 93 8.48 1.25 -2.84
CA ALA A 93 9.69 0.59 -3.32
C ALA A 93 9.38 -0.79 -3.92
N LEU A 94 9.87 -1.01 -5.14
CA LEU A 94 9.81 -2.31 -5.82
C LEU A 94 10.91 -2.44 -6.90
N GLU A 95 11.44 -3.64 -7.13
CA GLU A 95 12.50 -3.91 -8.12
C GLU A 95 12.12 -3.53 -9.56
N ARG A 96 10.85 -3.75 -9.91
CA ARG A 96 10.33 -3.57 -11.27
C ARG A 96 8.93 -3.01 -11.20
N VAL A 97 8.66 -1.94 -11.95
CA VAL A 97 7.30 -1.41 -12.05
C VAL A 97 6.36 -2.46 -12.67
N PRO A 98 5.04 -2.42 -12.42
CA PRO A 98 4.12 -3.46 -12.88
C PRO A 98 4.13 -3.72 -14.39
N ALA A 99 4.43 -2.70 -15.21
CA ALA A 99 4.57 -2.87 -16.66
C ALA A 99 5.78 -3.75 -17.03
N ASP A 100 6.90 -3.64 -16.30
CA ASP A 100 8.08 -4.49 -16.51
C ASP A 100 7.82 -5.91 -15.99
N ILE A 101 7.14 -6.06 -14.86
CA ILE A 101 6.74 -7.38 -14.32
C ILE A 101 5.94 -8.17 -15.38
N ARG A 102 5.02 -7.50 -16.09
CA ARG A 102 4.25 -8.13 -17.18
C ARG A 102 5.13 -8.54 -18.35
N LYS A 103 6.05 -7.65 -18.76
CA LYS A 103 6.91 -7.85 -19.93
C LYS A 103 7.90 -8.98 -19.71
N ASP A 104 8.55 -8.99 -18.56
CA ASP A 104 9.62 -9.94 -18.23
C ASP A 104 9.06 -11.30 -17.78
N GLY A 105 7.86 -11.31 -17.19
CA GLY A 105 7.26 -12.48 -16.58
C GLY A 105 8.09 -13.01 -15.39
N GLY A 106 7.98 -14.32 -15.16
CA GLY A 106 8.66 -15.02 -14.06
C GLY A 106 8.03 -14.75 -12.69
N VAL A 107 8.82 -14.99 -11.64
CA VAL A 107 8.38 -14.82 -10.25
C VAL A 107 8.80 -13.44 -9.74
N ALA A 108 7.83 -12.61 -9.39
CA ALA A 108 8.05 -11.31 -8.76
C ALA A 108 7.97 -11.44 -7.23
N ARG A 109 8.96 -10.90 -6.50
CA ARG A 109 9.14 -11.07 -5.04
C ARG A 109 9.28 -9.72 -4.34
N MET A 110 9.41 -9.74 -3.01
CA MET A 110 9.90 -8.58 -2.25
C MET A 110 11.25 -8.12 -2.81
N SER A 111 11.46 -6.81 -2.83
CA SER A 111 12.69 -6.21 -3.33
C SER A 111 13.86 -6.37 -2.38
N ASP A 112 15.08 -6.31 -2.92
CA ASP A 112 16.31 -6.30 -2.12
C ASP A 112 16.23 -5.28 -0.96
N PRO A 113 16.40 -5.71 0.30
CA PRO A 113 16.41 -4.81 1.45
C PRO A 113 17.42 -3.65 1.33
N GLN A 114 18.55 -3.84 0.66
CA GLN A 114 19.53 -2.77 0.42
C GLN A 114 18.94 -1.68 -0.48
N MET A 115 18.29 -2.08 -1.58
CA MET A 115 17.60 -1.15 -2.48
C MET A 115 16.53 -0.35 -1.75
N ILE A 116 15.74 -0.99 -0.88
CA ILE A 116 14.72 -0.32 -0.07
C ILE A 116 15.38 0.70 0.87
N LYS A 117 16.46 0.33 1.55
CA LYS A 117 17.22 1.25 2.43
C LYS A 117 17.79 2.44 1.67
N ASP A 118 18.28 2.23 0.45
CA ASP A 118 18.79 3.32 -0.38
C ASP A 118 17.69 4.32 -0.74
N ILE A 119 16.48 3.84 -1.04
CA ILE A 119 15.28 4.69 -1.23
C ILE A 119 14.93 5.42 0.08
N MET A 120 14.89 4.73 1.21
CA MET A 120 14.61 5.32 2.54
C MET A 120 15.62 6.38 2.97
N ASN A 121 16.85 6.31 2.48
CA ASN A 121 17.90 7.30 2.74
C ASN A 121 17.83 8.49 1.77
N ALA A 122 17.18 8.32 0.61
CA ALA A 122 17.10 9.32 -0.42
C ALA A 122 15.97 10.35 -0.21
N VAL A 123 14.94 10.01 0.57
CA VAL A 123 13.74 10.84 0.77
C VAL A 123 13.35 10.96 2.24
N THR A 124 12.52 11.97 2.54
CA THR A 124 11.98 12.25 3.88
C THR A 124 10.52 11.83 4.05
N ILE A 125 9.79 11.70 2.93
CA ILE A 125 8.42 11.15 2.89
C ILE A 125 8.39 9.65 3.23
N PRO A 126 7.26 9.11 3.72
CA PRO A 126 7.13 7.70 4.05
C PRO A 126 7.52 6.76 2.89
N VAL A 127 8.19 5.66 3.23
CA VAL A 127 8.55 4.61 2.28
C VAL A 127 7.76 3.34 2.57
N MET A 128 7.00 2.92 1.57
CA MET A 128 6.27 1.67 1.55
C MET A 128 7.05 0.62 0.75
N ALA A 129 6.78 -0.66 0.99
CA ALA A 129 7.35 -1.74 0.18
C ALA A 129 6.35 -2.89 -0.02
N LYS A 130 6.47 -3.59 -1.15
CA LYS A 130 5.59 -4.71 -1.49
C LYS A 130 6.09 -6.04 -0.92
N ALA A 131 5.16 -6.84 -0.42
CA ALA A 131 5.36 -8.24 -0.07
C ALA A 131 4.38 -9.12 -0.86
N ARG A 132 4.75 -10.38 -1.10
CA ARG A 132 3.87 -11.35 -1.74
C ARG A 132 2.72 -11.73 -0.81
N ILE A 133 1.55 -11.97 -1.39
CA ILE A 133 0.38 -12.47 -0.65
C ILE A 133 0.75 -13.76 0.09
N GLY A 134 0.47 -13.77 1.40
CA GLY A 134 0.75 -14.88 2.32
C GLY A 134 2.20 -15.01 2.79
N HIS A 135 3.13 -14.20 2.28
CA HIS A 135 4.55 -14.33 2.59
C HIS A 135 4.97 -13.61 3.88
N PHE A 136 4.52 -14.10 5.02
CA PHE A 136 4.76 -13.48 6.34
C PHE A 136 6.25 -13.19 6.63
N VAL A 137 7.19 -14.02 6.14
CA VAL A 137 8.64 -13.78 6.33
C VAL A 137 9.14 -12.53 5.58
N GLU A 138 8.56 -12.21 4.41
CA GLU A 138 8.92 -10.97 3.69
C GLU A 138 8.46 -9.77 4.52
N CYS A 139 7.27 -9.85 5.12
CA CYS A 139 6.77 -8.79 5.99
C CYS A 139 7.59 -8.61 7.27
N GLN A 140 8.08 -9.69 7.86
CA GLN A 140 9.01 -9.62 9.00
C GLN A 140 10.30 -8.88 8.62
N ILE A 141 10.87 -9.17 7.44
CA ILE A 141 12.06 -8.48 6.93
C ILE A 141 11.77 -6.99 6.69
N LEU A 142 10.66 -6.67 6.01
CA LEU A 142 10.26 -5.29 5.73
C LEU A 142 10.05 -4.47 7.01
N GLN A 143 9.38 -5.04 8.01
CA GLN A 143 9.22 -4.41 9.32
C GLN A 143 10.58 -4.19 10.00
N ALA A 144 11.48 -5.18 9.95
CA ALA A 144 12.80 -5.10 10.59
C ALA A 144 13.71 -4.02 9.97
N ILE A 145 13.59 -3.76 8.67
CA ILE A 145 14.32 -2.66 8.01
C ILE A 145 13.62 -1.30 8.19
N GLY A 146 12.43 -1.28 8.78
CA GLY A 146 11.77 -0.07 9.26
C GLY A 146 10.94 0.67 8.23
N VAL A 147 10.44 0.00 7.18
CA VAL A 147 9.48 0.61 6.25
C VAL A 147 8.26 1.16 6.99
N ASP A 148 7.61 2.15 6.42
CA ASP A 148 6.48 2.84 7.06
C ASP A 148 5.16 2.13 6.80
N TYR A 149 5.03 1.44 5.66
CA TYR A 149 3.89 0.59 5.31
C TYR A 149 4.34 -0.64 4.53
N ILE A 150 3.58 -1.73 4.66
CA ILE A 150 3.72 -2.91 3.82
C ILE A 150 2.50 -3.04 2.92
N ASP A 151 2.70 -3.22 1.62
CA ASP A 151 1.64 -3.55 0.66
C ASP A 151 1.68 -5.04 0.34
N GLU A 152 0.71 -5.79 0.88
CA GLU A 152 0.54 -7.20 0.53
C GLU A 152 -0.14 -7.27 -0.84
N SER A 153 0.68 -7.46 -1.88
CA SER A 153 0.34 -7.02 -3.23
C SER A 153 0.12 -8.18 -4.19
N GLU A 154 -1.02 -8.14 -4.87
CA GLU A 154 -1.42 -9.03 -5.98
C GLU A 154 -0.53 -8.91 -7.23
N VAL A 155 0.21 -7.80 -7.34
CA VAL A 155 1.15 -7.56 -8.45
C VAL A 155 2.35 -8.50 -8.37
N LEU A 156 2.76 -8.87 -7.16
CA LEU A 156 3.79 -9.88 -6.96
C LEU A 156 3.20 -11.29 -7.11
N THR A 157 4.05 -12.29 -7.30
CA THR A 157 3.60 -13.68 -7.40
C THR A 157 3.12 -14.16 -6.02
N PRO A 158 1.86 -14.57 -5.81
CA PRO A 158 1.39 -15.04 -4.51
C PRO A 158 2.27 -16.17 -3.97
N ALA A 159 2.54 -16.16 -2.66
CA ALA A 159 3.34 -17.18 -2.00
C ALA A 159 2.46 -18.24 -1.32
N ASP A 160 1.33 -17.83 -0.75
CA ASP A 160 0.29 -18.72 -0.23
C ASP A 160 -0.94 -18.69 -1.16
N PRO A 161 -1.39 -19.85 -1.68
CA PRO A 161 -2.54 -19.94 -2.57
C PRO A 161 -3.89 -19.99 -1.83
N VAL A 162 -3.91 -19.87 -0.50
CA VAL A 162 -5.13 -19.94 0.32
C VAL A 162 -5.27 -18.73 1.26
N ASN A 163 -4.20 -18.36 1.95
CA ASN A 163 -4.27 -17.40 3.05
C ASN A 163 -3.54 -16.09 2.75
N HIS A 164 -4.14 -14.99 3.18
CA HIS A 164 -3.44 -13.73 3.39
C HIS A 164 -2.75 -13.74 4.77
N ILE A 165 -1.81 -12.81 4.95
CA ILE A 165 -1.08 -12.65 6.22
C ILE A 165 -2.03 -12.14 7.32
N ASP A 166 -1.92 -12.68 8.54
CA ASP A 166 -2.47 -12.02 9.74
C ASP A 166 -1.62 -10.77 10.05
N LYS A 167 -2.19 -9.59 9.77
CA LYS A 167 -1.51 -8.28 9.83
C LYS A 167 -1.60 -7.68 11.22
N SER A 168 -2.44 -8.25 12.09
CA SER A 168 -2.66 -7.76 13.45
C SER A 168 -1.39 -7.87 14.30
N VAL A 169 -0.57 -8.92 14.06
CA VAL A 169 0.66 -9.22 14.82
C VAL A 169 1.84 -8.29 14.54
N TYR A 170 1.73 -7.44 13.52
CA TYR A 170 2.80 -6.50 13.13
C TYR A 170 2.56 -5.12 13.75
N ASN A 171 3.61 -4.32 13.92
CA ASN A 171 3.51 -2.90 14.29
C ASN A 171 3.35 -2.01 13.07
N VAL A 172 3.99 -2.37 11.96
CA VAL A 172 3.88 -1.65 10.68
C VAL A 172 2.45 -1.79 10.10
N PRO A 173 1.82 -0.70 9.62
CA PRO A 173 0.53 -0.75 8.95
C PRO A 173 0.60 -1.44 7.59
N PHE A 174 -0.50 -2.08 7.21
CA PHE A 174 -0.64 -2.78 5.92
C PHE A 174 -1.63 -2.08 4.99
N VAL A 175 -1.28 -2.09 3.71
CA VAL A 175 -2.14 -1.76 2.56
C VAL A 175 -2.48 -3.06 1.83
N CYS A 176 -3.74 -3.24 1.42
CA CYS A 176 -4.16 -4.38 0.60
C CYS A 176 -5.06 -3.96 -0.57
N GLY A 177 -4.98 -4.71 -1.66
CA GLY A 177 -5.86 -4.54 -2.82
C GLY A 177 -7.24 -5.18 -2.64
N CYS A 178 -8.29 -4.56 -3.17
CA CYS A 178 -9.63 -5.16 -3.29
C CYS A 178 -10.28 -4.87 -4.66
N ARG A 179 -11.25 -5.71 -5.04
CA ARG A 179 -12.13 -5.51 -6.22
C ARG A 179 -13.58 -5.19 -5.88
N ASN A 180 -13.99 -5.52 -4.67
CA ASN A 180 -15.35 -5.39 -4.16
C ASN A 180 -15.31 -5.23 -2.63
N LEU A 181 -16.46 -4.96 -2.02
CA LEU A 181 -16.59 -4.73 -0.59
C LEU A 181 -16.26 -5.97 0.24
N GLY A 182 -16.61 -7.17 -0.24
CA GLY A 182 -16.28 -8.43 0.44
C GLY A 182 -14.76 -8.61 0.63
N GLU A 183 -14.00 -8.46 -0.45
CA GLU A 183 -12.53 -8.47 -0.41
C GLU A 183 -12.00 -7.40 0.55
N ALA A 184 -12.48 -6.15 0.44
CA ALA A 184 -12.01 -5.06 1.30
C ALA A 184 -12.21 -5.37 2.79
N LEU A 185 -13.40 -5.84 3.17
CA LEU A 185 -13.74 -6.14 4.57
C LEU A 185 -12.99 -7.37 5.10
N ARG A 186 -12.73 -8.39 4.27
CA ARG A 186 -11.84 -9.49 4.65
C ARG A 186 -10.43 -9.00 4.95
N ARG A 187 -9.83 -8.18 4.06
CA ARG A 187 -8.49 -7.60 4.28
C ARG A 187 -8.43 -6.74 5.55
N ILE A 188 -9.47 -5.95 5.83
CA ILE A 188 -9.58 -5.16 7.07
C ILE A 188 -9.68 -6.08 8.29
N SER A 189 -10.46 -7.17 8.21
CA SER A 189 -10.58 -8.16 9.30
C SER A 189 -9.25 -8.86 9.62
N GLU A 190 -8.39 -9.04 8.61
CA GLU A 190 -7.03 -9.55 8.74
C GLU A 190 -6.03 -8.48 9.26
N GLY A 191 -6.48 -7.23 9.46
CA GLY A 191 -5.69 -6.15 10.03
C GLY A 191 -5.13 -5.13 9.03
N ALA A 192 -5.62 -5.08 7.77
CA ALA A 192 -5.25 -4.02 6.84
C ALA A 192 -5.73 -2.65 7.36
N ALA A 193 -4.81 -1.70 7.46
CA ALA A 193 -5.08 -0.35 7.94
C ALA A 193 -5.41 0.64 6.80
N MET A 194 -5.27 0.17 5.56
CA MET A 194 -5.53 0.91 4.34
C MET A 194 -5.91 -0.07 3.23
N ILE A 195 -6.82 0.35 2.35
CA ILE A 195 -7.26 -0.40 1.18
C ILE A 195 -6.93 0.40 -0.07
N ARG A 196 -6.70 -0.31 -1.18
CA ARG A 196 -6.65 0.26 -2.52
C ARG A 196 -7.44 -0.61 -3.49
N THR A 197 -7.92 -0.04 -4.60
CA THR A 197 -8.37 -0.88 -5.72
C THR A 197 -7.20 -1.71 -6.23
N LYS A 198 -7.46 -2.91 -6.75
CA LYS A 198 -6.42 -3.65 -7.50
C LYS A 198 -6.15 -2.99 -8.86
N GLY A 199 -7.23 -2.59 -9.52
CA GLY A 199 -7.21 -2.18 -10.93
C GLY A 199 -6.56 -3.26 -11.78
N GLU A 200 -5.98 -2.91 -12.93
CA GLU A 200 -5.12 -3.83 -13.68
C GLU A 200 -3.73 -3.20 -13.78
N ALA A 201 -2.87 -3.51 -12.80
CA ALA A 201 -1.59 -2.82 -12.64
C ALA A 201 -0.69 -2.96 -13.88
N GLY A 202 -0.10 -1.87 -14.36
CA GLY A 202 0.85 -1.88 -15.48
C GLY A 202 0.23 -1.87 -16.88
N THR A 203 -1.10 -1.81 -17.01
CA THR A 203 -1.77 -1.67 -18.32
C THR A 203 -1.89 -0.24 -18.80
N GLY A 204 -1.83 0.76 -17.91
CA GLY A 204 -2.17 2.15 -18.28
C GLY A 204 -3.63 2.35 -18.67
N ASP A 205 -4.50 1.39 -18.34
CA ASP A 205 -5.94 1.43 -18.58
C ASP A 205 -6.69 1.44 -17.24
N VAL A 206 -7.31 2.58 -16.91
CA VAL A 206 -7.96 2.85 -15.63
C VAL A 206 -9.29 2.12 -15.46
N VAL A 207 -9.82 1.46 -16.50
CA VAL A 207 -11.16 0.87 -16.51
C VAL A 207 -11.42 -0.10 -15.34
N GLU A 208 -10.46 -0.93 -14.97
CA GLU A 208 -10.63 -1.87 -13.87
C GLU A 208 -10.58 -1.17 -12.50
N ALA A 209 -9.79 -0.11 -12.35
CA ALA A 209 -9.82 0.70 -11.13
C ALA A 209 -11.18 1.38 -10.95
N VAL A 210 -11.74 1.93 -12.04
CA VAL A 210 -13.11 2.49 -12.09
C VAL A 210 -14.14 1.43 -11.73
N ARG A 211 -14.03 0.22 -12.30
CA ARG A 211 -14.93 -0.89 -12.03
C ARG A 211 -14.92 -1.27 -10.55
N HIS A 212 -13.73 -1.49 -9.98
CA HIS A 212 -13.58 -1.88 -8.58
C HIS A 212 -14.12 -0.80 -7.63
N MET A 213 -13.79 0.48 -7.88
CA MET A 213 -14.29 1.58 -7.05
C MET A 213 -15.81 1.71 -7.14
N SER A 214 -16.39 1.59 -8.33
CA SER A 214 -17.84 1.62 -8.53
C SER A 214 -18.54 0.48 -7.80
N THR A 215 -17.99 -0.75 -7.87
CA THR A 215 -18.52 -1.92 -7.17
C THR A 215 -18.51 -1.71 -5.66
N VAL A 216 -17.38 -1.30 -5.09
CA VAL A 216 -17.26 -1.00 -3.64
C VAL A 216 -18.28 0.06 -3.22
N ASN A 217 -18.37 1.18 -3.94
CA ASN A 217 -19.29 2.26 -3.61
C ASN A 217 -20.77 1.82 -3.71
N ALA A 218 -21.12 1.04 -4.74
CA ALA A 218 -22.48 0.53 -4.92
C ALA A 218 -22.88 -0.45 -3.80
N GLU A 219 -21.97 -1.34 -3.40
CA GLU A 219 -22.20 -2.28 -2.30
C GLU A 219 -22.30 -1.57 -0.96
N ILE A 220 -21.49 -0.53 -0.71
CA ILE A 220 -21.61 0.32 0.48
C ILE A 220 -22.97 1.04 0.49
N ALA A 221 -23.40 1.59 -0.64
CA ALA A 221 -24.71 2.26 -0.74
C ALA A 221 -25.88 1.29 -0.48
N LYS A 222 -25.80 0.07 -1.02
CA LYS A 222 -26.76 -1.01 -0.74
C LYS A 222 -26.77 -1.36 0.75
N ALA A 223 -25.60 -1.58 1.35
CA ALA A 223 -25.48 -1.87 2.78
C ALA A 223 -26.01 -0.72 3.67
N SER A 224 -25.76 0.53 3.29
CA SER A 224 -26.18 1.72 4.04
C SER A 224 -27.71 1.92 4.11
N SER A 225 -28.46 1.29 3.20
CA SER A 225 -29.92 1.33 3.14
C SER A 225 -30.60 0.02 3.58
N ALA A 226 -29.81 -1.01 3.90
CA ALA A 226 -30.28 -2.33 4.27
C ALA A 226 -30.77 -2.39 5.73
N SER A 227 -31.76 -3.25 6.00
CA SER A 227 -32.14 -3.59 7.37
C SER A 227 -31.04 -4.44 8.06
N ASP A 228 -31.10 -4.56 9.38
CA ASP A 228 -30.15 -5.39 10.14
C ASP A 228 -30.21 -6.89 9.73
N ALA A 229 -31.37 -7.38 9.29
CA ALA A 229 -31.54 -8.73 8.76
C ALA A 229 -30.91 -8.87 7.36
N ASP A 230 -31.14 -7.90 6.48
CA ASP A 230 -30.57 -7.88 5.13
C ASP A 230 -29.05 -7.72 5.18
N LEU A 231 -28.51 -6.94 6.13
CA LEU A 231 -27.07 -6.84 6.36
C LEU A 231 -26.44 -8.19 6.73
N ARG A 232 -27.14 -9.03 7.52
CA ARG A 232 -26.65 -10.39 7.81
C ARG A 232 -26.69 -11.29 6.58
N MET A 233 -27.69 -11.15 5.71
CA MET A 233 -27.73 -11.86 4.44
C MET A 233 -26.57 -11.42 3.53
N MET A 234 -26.40 -10.12 3.38
CA MET A 234 -25.33 -9.54 2.58
C MET A 234 -23.93 -9.92 3.09
N ALA A 235 -23.72 -9.98 4.40
CA ALA A 235 -22.44 -10.45 4.97
C ALA A 235 -22.12 -11.90 4.58
N ARG A 236 -23.13 -12.78 4.47
CA ARG A 236 -22.95 -14.15 3.99
C ARG A 236 -22.63 -14.19 2.49
N GLU A 237 -23.33 -13.39 1.68
CA GLU A 237 -23.11 -13.29 0.24
C GLU A 237 -21.72 -12.74 -0.11
N LEU A 238 -21.27 -11.73 0.64
CA LEU A 238 -19.97 -11.09 0.46
C LEU A 238 -18.83 -11.84 1.14
N GLU A 239 -19.14 -12.87 1.93
CA GLU A 239 -18.17 -13.63 2.73
C GLU A 239 -17.30 -12.71 3.60
N CYS A 240 -17.94 -11.86 4.39
CA CYS A 240 -17.25 -10.86 5.22
C CYS A 240 -17.79 -10.81 6.66
N ASP A 241 -17.02 -10.17 7.54
CA ASP A 241 -17.46 -9.95 8.93
C ASP A 241 -18.66 -9.00 8.98
N TYR A 242 -19.73 -9.46 9.63
CA TYR A 242 -20.97 -8.71 9.75
C TYR A 242 -20.80 -7.40 10.55
N ASN A 243 -19.96 -7.37 11.59
CA ASN A 243 -19.78 -6.17 12.39
C ASN A 243 -19.05 -5.08 11.59
N LEU A 244 -18.03 -5.47 10.82
CA LEU A 244 -17.34 -4.57 9.89
C LEU A 244 -18.26 -4.09 8.77
N LEU A 245 -19.12 -4.95 8.22
CA LEU A 245 -20.12 -4.53 7.23
C LEU A 245 -21.11 -3.53 7.83
N LYS A 246 -21.61 -3.81 9.04
CA LYS A 246 -22.52 -2.91 9.77
C LYS A 246 -21.87 -1.56 10.06
N GLN A 247 -20.63 -1.55 10.53
CA GLN A 247 -19.86 -0.32 10.74
C GLN A 247 -19.71 0.47 9.42
N THR A 248 -19.37 -0.22 8.33
CA THR A 248 -19.23 0.38 7.00
C THR A 248 -20.54 1.01 6.52
N ALA A 249 -21.67 0.32 6.71
CA ALA A 249 -23.00 0.82 6.39
C ALA A 249 -23.36 2.09 7.19
N GLN A 250 -23.03 2.12 8.48
CA GLN A 250 -23.26 3.29 9.33
C GLN A 250 -22.38 4.49 8.91
N LEU A 251 -21.12 4.23 8.56
CA LEU A 251 -20.18 5.26 8.10
C LEU A 251 -20.44 5.73 6.67
N LYS A 252 -21.16 4.94 5.86
CA LYS A 252 -21.35 5.14 4.40
C LYS A 252 -20.01 5.20 3.64
N ARG A 253 -18.98 4.58 4.19
CA ARG A 253 -17.63 4.44 3.63
C ARG A 253 -16.89 3.32 4.36
N LEU A 254 -15.78 2.85 3.79
CA LEU A 254 -14.88 1.95 4.51
C LEU A 254 -14.35 2.60 5.80
N PRO A 255 -14.14 1.82 6.88
CA PRO A 255 -13.61 2.30 8.16
C PRO A 255 -12.11 2.66 8.09
N VAL A 256 -11.47 2.45 6.95
CA VAL A 256 -10.06 2.76 6.67
C VAL A 256 -9.95 3.64 5.41
N VAL A 257 -8.75 4.15 5.13
CA VAL A 257 -8.46 4.90 3.90
C VAL A 257 -8.59 3.99 2.68
N ASN A 258 -9.19 4.49 1.59
CA ASN A 258 -9.37 3.78 0.33
C ASN A 258 -8.79 4.56 -0.86
N PHE A 259 -7.72 4.07 -1.45
CA PHE A 259 -7.07 4.69 -2.61
C PHE A 259 -7.45 4.01 -3.92
N ALA A 260 -7.34 4.72 -5.04
CA ALA A 260 -7.31 4.07 -6.34
C ALA A 260 -5.91 3.62 -6.71
N ALA A 261 -5.80 2.44 -7.32
CA ALA A 261 -4.57 1.94 -7.93
C ALA A 261 -4.89 1.11 -9.19
N GLY A 262 -3.90 1.05 -10.08
CA GLY A 262 -3.94 0.30 -11.33
C GLY A 262 -4.47 1.13 -12.51
N GLY A 263 -3.69 1.22 -13.57
CA GLY A 263 -4.12 1.84 -14.83
C GLY A 263 -4.07 3.36 -14.92
N ILE A 264 -3.82 4.08 -13.82
CA ILE A 264 -3.70 5.56 -13.84
C ILE A 264 -2.45 5.97 -14.64
N ALA A 265 -2.65 6.69 -15.75
CA ALA A 265 -1.58 7.09 -16.66
C ALA A 265 -1.54 8.61 -16.93
N THR A 266 -2.63 9.31 -16.63
CA THR A 266 -2.80 10.74 -16.92
C THR A 266 -3.33 11.52 -15.71
N PRO A 267 -3.19 12.87 -15.71
CA PRO A 267 -3.81 13.71 -14.68
C PRO A 267 -5.34 13.58 -14.65
N ALA A 268 -5.98 13.37 -15.81
CA ALA A 268 -7.42 13.15 -15.90
C ALA A 268 -7.87 11.85 -15.21
N ASP A 269 -7.09 10.76 -15.35
CA ASP A 269 -7.37 9.50 -14.65
C ASP A 269 -7.31 9.68 -13.13
N ALA A 270 -6.29 10.39 -12.65
CA ALA A 270 -6.15 10.67 -11.22
C ALA A 270 -7.33 11.50 -10.69
N ALA A 271 -7.70 12.57 -11.40
CA ALA A 271 -8.83 13.40 -11.05
C ALA A 271 -10.17 12.63 -11.09
N LEU A 272 -10.38 11.77 -12.09
CA LEU A 272 -11.54 10.87 -12.19
C LEU A 272 -11.67 10.03 -10.92
N MET A 273 -10.60 9.36 -10.50
CA MET A 273 -10.64 8.51 -9.30
C MET A 273 -10.95 9.33 -8.04
N MET A 274 -10.41 10.53 -7.90
CA MET A 274 -10.74 11.42 -6.80
C MET A 274 -12.22 11.86 -6.82
N GLN A 275 -12.77 12.18 -7.99
CA GLN A 275 -14.21 12.51 -8.15
C GLN A 275 -15.13 11.33 -7.85
N MET A 276 -14.64 10.09 -8.01
CA MET A 276 -15.36 8.87 -7.61
C MET A 276 -15.32 8.60 -6.09
N GLY A 277 -14.71 9.48 -5.30
CA GLY A 277 -14.69 9.39 -3.84
C GLY A 277 -13.49 8.65 -3.27
N CYS A 278 -12.42 8.45 -4.05
CA CYS A 278 -11.16 7.92 -3.51
C CYS A 278 -10.53 8.91 -2.54
N ASP A 279 -9.83 8.40 -1.54
CA ASP A 279 -9.07 9.22 -0.60
C ASP A 279 -7.68 9.62 -1.16
N GLY A 280 -7.26 9.09 -2.30
CA GLY A 280 -5.97 9.33 -2.94
C GLY A 280 -5.68 8.32 -4.07
N VAL A 281 -4.50 8.40 -4.69
CA VAL A 281 -4.13 7.54 -5.83
C VAL A 281 -2.72 6.94 -5.72
N PHE A 282 -2.56 5.71 -6.20
CA PHE A 282 -1.27 5.07 -6.45
C PHE A 282 -0.94 5.11 -7.93
N VAL A 283 0.28 5.54 -8.27
CA VAL A 283 0.74 5.60 -9.67
C VAL A 283 2.16 5.05 -9.79
N GLY A 284 2.35 4.10 -10.69
CA GLY A 284 3.68 3.55 -10.99
C GLY A 284 4.07 3.74 -12.44
N SER A 285 3.74 2.74 -13.26
CA SER A 285 4.06 2.75 -14.70
C SER A 285 3.62 4.03 -15.41
N GLY A 286 2.50 4.64 -15.00
CA GLY A 286 1.97 5.87 -15.59
C GLY A 286 2.95 7.04 -15.58
N ILE A 287 3.87 7.09 -14.61
CA ILE A 287 4.89 8.15 -14.47
C ILE A 287 6.20 7.71 -15.12
N PHE A 288 6.82 6.64 -14.62
CA PHE A 288 8.20 6.27 -14.98
C PHE A 288 8.33 5.46 -16.29
N LYS A 289 7.22 5.15 -16.96
CA LYS A 289 7.19 4.63 -18.34
C LYS A 289 6.64 5.65 -19.35
N SER A 290 6.63 6.92 -18.98
CA SER A 290 6.25 8.04 -19.85
C SER A 290 7.48 8.83 -20.32
N GLY A 291 7.29 9.78 -21.24
CA GLY A 291 8.40 10.57 -21.81
C GLY A 291 9.12 11.47 -20.79
N ASP A 292 8.38 12.25 -19.98
CA ASP A 292 8.94 13.12 -18.93
C ASP A 292 8.30 12.78 -17.58
N ALA A 293 9.01 11.94 -16.81
CA ALA A 293 8.53 11.44 -15.53
C ALA A 293 8.35 12.56 -14.49
N ALA A 294 9.27 13.53 -14.41
CA ALA A 294 9.22 14.60 -13.41
C ALA A 294 8.02 15.53 -13.67
N LYS A 295 7.84 15.96 -14.93
CA LYS A 295 6.71 16.80 -15.31
C LYS A 295 5.38 16.08 -15.10
N ARG A 296 5.31 14.80 -15.46
CA ARG A 296 4.09 13.99 -15.28
C ARG A 296 3.76 13.72 -13.82
N ALA A 297 4.76 13.40 -12.99
CA ALA A 297 4.59 13.22 -11.56
C ALA A 297 3.95 14.47 -10.93
N LYS A 298 4.51 15.65 -11.22
CA LYS A 298 3.98 16.94 -10.74
C LYS A 298 2.54 17.19 -11.21
N ALA A 299 2.26 16.92 -12.49
CA ALA A 299 0.93 17.10 -13.04
C ALA A 299 -0.12 16.19 -12.38
N ILE A 300 0.23 14.93 -12.08
CA ILE A 300 -0.66 13.99 -11.38
C ILE A 300 -0.90 14.44 -9.93
N VAL A 301 0.13 14.93 -9.23
CA VAL A 301 -0.04 15.48 -7.86
C VAL A 301 -0.97 16.69 -7.87
N GLN A 302 -0.77 17.62 -8.80
CA GLN A 302 -1.63 18.80 -8.93
C GLN A 302 -3.06 18.43 -9.31
N ALA A 303 -3.26 17.47 -10.23
CA ALA A 303 -4.59 17.01 -10.60
C ALA A 303 -5.29 16.26 -9.46
N THR A 304 -4.56 15.50 -8.65
CA THR A 304 -5.12 14.84 -7.46
C THR A 304 -5.56 15.86 -6.42
N THR A 305 -4.81 16.95 -6.26
CA THR A 305 -5.15 18.04 -5.33
C THR A 305 -6.32 18.89 -5.83
N HIS A 306 -6.31 19.25 -7.12
CA HIS A 306 -7.27 20.15 -7.75
C HIS A 306 -8.28 19.41 -8.64
N TYR A 307 -8.65 18.19 -8.23
CA TYR A 307 -9.45 17.26 -9.03
C TYR A 307 -10.84 17.78 -9.45
N ASN A 308 -11.34 18.82 -8.78
CA ASN A 308 -12.62 19.47 -9.09
C ASN A 308 -12.48 20.80 -9.87
N ASP A 309 -11.27 21.20 -10.29
CA ASP A 309 -11.05 22.41 -11.07
C ASP A 309 -10.65 22.06 -12.52
N PRO A 310 -11.61 22.05 -13.47
CA PRO A 310 -11.32 21.73 -14.87
C PRO A 310 -10.28 22.63 -15.54
N LYS A 311 -10.10 23.87 -15.07
CA LYS A 311 -9.11 24.79 -15.65
C LYS A 311 -7.71 24.35 -15.26
N VAL A 312 -7.49 24.05 -13.97
CA VAL A 312 -6.22 23.51 -13.49
C VAL A 312 -5.94 22.16 -14.16
N LEU A 313 -6.95 21.28 -14.27
CA LEU A 313 -6.78 19.99 -14.94
C LEU A 313 -6.35 20.13 -16.41
N ALA A 314 -6.92 21.09 -17.15
CA ALA A 314 -6.52 21.36 -18.53
C ALA A 314 -5.09 21.91 -18.62
N GLU A 315 -4.72 22.82 -17.72
CA GLU A 315 -3.38 23.40 -17.65
C GLU A 315 -2.33 22.32 -17.37
N VAL A 316 -2.50 21.54 -16.29
CA VAL A 316 -1.50 20.54 -15.88
C VAL A 316 -1.42 19.35 -16.84
N SER A 317 -2.47 19.11 -17.63
CA SER A 317 -2.46 18.07 -18.68
C SER A 317 -1.73 18.51 -19.96
N SER A 318 -1.40 19.80 -20.11
CA SER A 318 -0.87 20.34 -21.35
C SER A 318 0.64 20.07 -21.52
N GLY A 319 1.00 19.51 -22.68
CA GLY A 319 2.40 19.34 -23.08
C GLY A 319 3.20 18.35 -22.22
N LEU A 320 2.57 17.29 -21.68
CA LEU A 320 3.22 16.26 -20.85
C LEU A 320 4.05 15.23 -21.64
N GLY A 321 4.08 15.34 -22.97
CA GLY A 321 4.66 14.32 -23.85
C GLY A 321 3.85 13.03 -23.87
N GLU A 322 4.45 11.98 -24.42
CA GLU A 322 3.80 10.68 -24.56
C GLU A 322 3.51 10.03 -23.20
N ALA A 323 2.26 9.58 -23.03
CA ALA A 323 1.90 8.72 -21.91
C ALA A 323 2.50 7.33 -22.10
N MET A 324 2.48 6.51 -21.04
CA MET A 324 2.84 5.10 -21.18
C MET A 324 1.98 4.43 -22.25
N VAL A 325 2.59 3.54 -23.05
CA VAL A 325 1.83 2.73 -24.01
C VAL A 325 0.94 1.77 -23.23
N GLY A 326 -0.37 1.91 -23.43
CA GLY A 326 -1.37 1.12 -22.73
C GLY A 326 -1.57 -0.28 -23.32
N ILE A 327 -2.04 -1.20 -22.48
CA ILE A 327 -2.55 -2.52 -22.88
C ILE A 327 -4.04 -2.52 -22.58
N ASN A 328 -4.87 -2.76 -23.60
CA ASN A 328 -6.31 -2.88 -23.39
C ASN A 328 -6.61 -4.11 -22.51
N CYS A 329 -7.30 -3.88 -21.38
CA CYS A 329 -7.59 -4.91 -20.39
C CYS A 329 -8.44 -6.08 -20.95
N ASP A 330 -9.35 -5.83 -21.89
CA ASP A 330 -10.22 -6.86 -22.48
C ASP A 330 -9.45 -7.84 -23.37
N LYS A 331 -8.28 -7.42 -23.87
CA LYS A 331 -7.41 -8.26 -24.70
C LYS A 331 -6.42 -9.08 -23.89
N LEU A 332 -6.36 -8.89 -22.57
CA LEU A 332 -5.49 -9.67 -21.71
C LEU A 332 -6.07 -11.06 -21.46
N PRO A 333 -5.29 -12.14 -21.71
CA PRO A 333 -5.64 -13.48 -21.26
C PRO A 333 -5.86 -13.50 -19.75
N GLU A 334 -6.80 -14.32 -19.28
CA GLU A 334 -7.14 -14.41 -17.85
C GLU A 334 -5.93 -14.75 -16.96
N THR A 335 -5.00 -15.57 -17.48
CA THR A 335 -3.75 -15.94 -16.80
C THR A 335 -2.77 -14.77 -16.61
N GLN A 336 -2.96 -13.68 -17.36
CA GLN A 336 -2.15 -12.47 -17.28
C GLN A 336 -2.81 -11.36 -16.45
N LYS A 337 -4.06 -11.56 -16.00
CA LYS A 337 -4.72 -10.62 -15.09
C LYS A 337 -4.12 -10.74 -13.70
N LEU A 338 -3.64 -9.63 -13.18
CA LEU A 338 -3.07 -9.53 -11.83
C LEU A 338 -4.17 -9.28 -10.81
N ALA A 339 -5.23 -8.55 -11.19
CA ALA A 339 -6.34 -8.19 -10.31
C ALA A 339 -7.06 -9.40 -9.69
N THR A 340 -7.01 -10.55 -10.37
CA THR A 340 -7.73 -11.77 -9.97
C THR A 340 -7.04 -12.54 -8.85
N ARG A 341 -5.80 -12.19 -8.52
CA ARG A 341 -5.03 -12.81 -7.43
C ARG A 341 -5.44 -12.24 -6.06
N GLY A 342 -5.29 -13.00 -4.98
CA GLY A 342 -5.57 -12.57 -3.59
C GLY A 342 -7.05 -12.38 -3.27
N TRP A 343 -7.81 -13.47 -3.35
CA TRP A 343 -9.28 -13.58 -3.25
C TRP A 343 -9.88 -13.12 -1.90
#